data_AF-A0A7Z0MPP7-F1
#
_entry.id   AF-A0A7Z0MPP7-F1
#
_cell.length_a   1.000
_cell.length_b   1.000
_cell.length_c   1.000
_cell.angle_alpha   90.00
_cell.angle_beta   90.00
_cell.angle_gamma   90.00
#
_symmetry.space_group_name_H-M   'P 1'
#
loop_
_entity.id
_entity.type
_entity.pdbx_description
1 polymer ?
#
loop_
_entity_poly.entity_id
_entity_poly.type
_entity_poly.pdbx_seq_one_letter_code
_entity_poly.pdbx_strand_id
1 'polypeptide(L)'
;MALAAQKEVDKKTQKLQLTYQVNFAQALSKMKNQLVIFILNVSEGILVDIHRTIHYIAETVEAVREGRSAPRKLKNIKNDIHFPAYKSSL
;
A
#
# COMPACT_ATOMS: atom_id res chain seq x y z
N MET A 1 1.87 13.79 5.15
CA MET A 1 1.91 12.43 5.73
C MET A 1 2.85 11.49 4.98
N ALA A 2 2.73 11.36 3.65
CA ALA A 2 3.63 10.51 2.83
C ALA A 2 5.13 10.74 3.11
N LEU A 3 5.57 12.01 3.17
CA LEU A 3 6.95 12.39 3.52
C LEU A 3 7.35 12.02 4.95
N ALA A 4 6.41 12.01 5.89
CA ALA A 4 6.70 11.66 7.29
C ALA A 4 6.86 10.14 7.44
N ALA A 5 5.96 9.37 6.83
CA ALA A 5 6.06 7.91 6.80
C ALA A 5 7.33 7.47 6.06
N GLN A 6 7.64 8.06 4.90
CA GLN A 6 8.87 7.73 4.17
C GLN A 6 10.13 8.04 4.99
N LYS A 7 10.16 9.17 5.73
CA LYS A 7 11.27 9.45 6.66
C LYS A 7 11.44 8.39 7.75
N GLU A 8 10.35 7.83 8.27
CA GLU A 8 10.44 6.70 9.22
C GLU A 8 10.96 5.44 8.55
N VAL A 9 10.51 5.16 7.32
CA VAL A 9 11.01 4.04 6.51
C VAL A 9 12.51 4.17 6.29
N ASP A 10 12.97 5.31 5.78
CA ASP A 10 14.38 5.56 5.48
C ASP A 10 15.27 5.37 6.72
N LYS A 11 14.80 5.82 7.89
CA LYS A 11 15.50 5.59 9.17
C LYS A 11 15.57 4.10 9.53
N LYS A 12 14.47 3.36 9.38
CA LYS A 12 14.41 1.92 9.71
C LYS A 12 15.22 1.07 8.74
N THR A 13 15.24 1.44 7.47
CA THR A 13 15.83 0.65 6.38
C THR A 13 17.23 1.11 5.98
N GLN A 14 17.80 2.12 6.65
CA GLN A 14 19.12 2.69 6.35
C GLN A 14 20.26 1.65 6.23
N LYS A 15 20.16 0.55 6.97
CA LYS A 15 21.17 -0.53 6.97
C LYS A 15 20.95 -1.60 5.90
N LEU A 16 19.83 -1.53 5.17
CA LEU A 16 19.47 -2.49 4.15
C LEU A 16 20.06 -2.09 2.80
N GLN A 17 20.29 -3.09 1.93
CA GLN A 17 20.96 -2.88 0.65
C GLN A 17 20.06 -2.26 -0.43
N LEU A 18 18.74 -2.37 -0.27
CA LEU A 18 17.76 -1.88 -1.23
C LEU A 18 17.09 -0.61 -0.73
N THR A 19 16.60 0.19 -1.68
CA THR A 19 15.71 1.31 -1.39
C THR A 19 14.33 0.76 -1.03
N TYR A 20 13.70 1.30 0.01
CA TYR A 20 12.35 0.92 0.41
C TYR A 20 11.42 2.11 0.26
N GLN A 21 10.26 1.89 -0.36
CA GLN A 21 9.26 2.94 -0.55
C GLN A 21 7.93 2.49 0.05
N VAL A 22 7.12 3.45 0.49
CA VAL A 22 5.76 3.18 0.96
C VAL A 22 4.91 2.61 -0.18
N ASN A 23 4.31 1.43 0.04
CA ASN A 23 3.31 0.87 -0.85
C ASN A 23 1.93 1.47 -0.53
N PHE A 24 1.57 2.54 -1.23
CA PHE A 24 0.30 3.24 -1.00
C PHE A 24 -0.94 2.38 -1.24
N ALA A 25 -0.90 1.47 -2.21
CA ALA A 25 -2.04 0.61 -2.50
C ALA A 25 -2.35 -0.31 -1.31
N GLN A 26 -1.31 -0.93 -0.74
CA GLN A 26 -1.43 -1.79 0.43
C GLN A 26 -1.77 -0.98 1.68
N ALA A 27 -1.15 0.18 1.86
CA ALA A 27 -1.45 1.10 2.96
C ALA A 27 -2.93 1.47 2.98
N LEU A 28 -3.48 1.93 1.85
CA LEU A 28 -4.88 2.31 1.72
C LEU A 28 -5.83 1.13 1.93
N SER A 29 -5.53 -0.03 1.32
CA SER A 29 -6.34 -1.24 1.48
C SER A 29 -6.50 -1.64 2.95
N LYS A 30 -5.41 -1.52 3.72
CA LYS A 30 -5.40 -1.81 5.16
C LYS A 30 -5.99 -0.68 6.02
N MET A 31 -5.89 0.57 5.58
CA MET A 31 -6.38 1.76 6.31
C MET A 31 -7.88 2.03 6.14
N LYS A 32 -8.58 1.33 5.25
CA LYS A 32 -10.00 1.58 4.94
C LYS A 32 -10.91 1.67 6.18
N ASN A 33 -10.67 0.82 7.18
CA ASN A 33 -11.45 0.81 8.42
C ASN A 33 -11.03 1.95 9.36
N GLN A 34 -9.73 2.28 9.38
CA GLN A 34 -9.18 3.40 10.16
C GLN A 34 -9.76 4.75 9.71
N LEU A 35 -10.01 4.94 8.40
CA LEU A 35 -10.63 6.15 7.89
C LEU A 35 -12.05 6.36 8.44
N VAL A 36 -12.82 5.29 8.62
CA VAL A 36 -14.15 5.37 9.23
C VAL A 36 -14.05 5.80 10.69
N ILE A 37 -13.10 5.23 11.44
CA ILE A 37 -12.83 5.59 12.84
C ILE A 37 -12.46 7.08 12.94
N PHE A 38 -11.61 7.57 12.04
CA PHE A 38 -11.24 9.00 12.02
C PHE A 38 -12.43 9.93 11.82
N ILE A 39 -13.36 9.58 10.93
CA ILE A 39 -14.55 10.39 10.67
C ILE A 39 -15.48 10.40 11.88
N LEU A 40 -15.59 9.28 12.60
CA LEU A 40 -16.48 9.13 13.75
C LEU A 40 -15.90 9.75 15.03
N ASN A 41 -14.58 9.75 15.19
CA ASN A 41 -13.89 10.14 16.43
C ASN A 41 -13.16 11.49 16.35
N VAL A 42 -13.61 12.41 15.49
CA VAL A 42 -12.96 13.71 15.23
C VAL A 42 -12.68 14.54 16.51
N SER A 43 -13.44 14.34 17.58
CA SER A 43 -13.33 15.16 18.80
C SER A 43 -12.27 14.70 19.81
N GLU A 44 -11.74 13.47 19.71
CA GLU A 44 -10.78 12.94 20.69
C GLU A 44 -9.43 12.62 20.05
N GLY A 45 -8.36 13.22 20.56
CA GLY A 45 -7.01 12.67 20.39
C GLY A 45 -6.45 12.57 18.95
N ILE A 46 -6.95 13.36 17.99
CA ILE A 46 -6.55 13.33 16.56
C ILE A 46 -5.04 13.23 16.34
N LEU A 47 -4.22 13.91 17.14
CA LEU A 47 -2.76 13.87 17.01
C LEU A 47 -2.19 12.47 17.21
N VAL A 48 -2.68 11.73 18.22
CA VAL A 48 -2.24 10.36 18.50
C VAL A 48 -2.59 9.45 17.33
N ASP A 49 -3.80 9.60 16.78
CA ASP A 49 -4.26 8.80 15.66
C ASP A 49 -3.51 9.13 14.36
N ILE A 50 -3.17 10.41 14.13
CA ILE A 50 -2.29 10.83 13.03
C ILE A 50 -0.92 10.17 13.15
N HIS A 51 -0.29 10.20 14.33
CA HIS A 51 1.01 9.56 14.56
C HIS A 51 0.94 8.04 14.35
N ARG A 52 -0.09 7.39 14.89
CA ARG A 52 -0.34 5.96 14.68
C ARG A 52 -0.50 5.62 13.20
N THR A 53 -1.19 6.49 12.46
CA THR A 53 -1.40 6.32 11.02
C THR A 53 -0.11 6.45 10.22
N ILE A 54 0.73 7.45 10.56
CA ILE A 54 2.05 7.62 9.94
C ILE A 54 2.89 6.37 10.17
N HIS A 55 2.91 5.84 11.40
CA HIS A 55 3.65 4.63 11.73
C HIS A 55 3.17 3.42 10.95
N TYR A 56 1.85 3.24 10.85
CA TYR A 56 1.25 2.12 10.12
C TYR A 56 1.56 2.18 8.62
N ILE A 57 1.52 3.38 8.02
CA ILE A 57 1.93 3.58 6.63
C ILE A 57 3.41 3.22 6.44
N ALA A 58 4.27 3.53 7.42
CA ALA A 58 5.69 3.20 7.39
C ALA A 58 5.99 1.69 7.55
N GLU A 59 5.02 0.86 7.96
CA GLU A 59 5.15 -0.61 7.95
C GLU A 59 4.79 -1.21 6.58
N THR A 60 3.93 -0.54 5.82
CA THR A 60 3.56 -0.97 4.47
C THR A 60 4.57 -0.47 3.45
N VAL A 61 5.72 -1.15 3.40
CA VAL A 61 6.81 -0.83 2.48
C VAL A 61 7.07 -1.93 1.47
N GLU A 62 7.57 -1.53 0.32
CA GLU A 62 8.07 -2.42 -0.72
C GLU A 62 9.52 -2.10 -1.06
N ALA A 63 10.30 -3.15 -1.33
CA ALA A 63 11.67 -2.99 -1.79
C ALA A 63 11.68 -2.61 -3.27
N VAL A 64 12.30 -1.47 -3.58
CA VAL A 64 12.49 -0.97 -4.93
C VAL A 64 13.90 -1.31 -5.37
N ARG A 65 14.01 -2.15 -6.41
CA ARG A 65 15.28 -2.49 -7.05
C ARG A 65 15.55 -1.49 -8.17
N GLU A 66 16.66 -0.78 -8.08
CA GLU A 66 17.16 0.08 -9.16
C GLU A 66 17.24 -0.69 -10.48
N GLY A 67 16.75 -0.09 -11.57
CA GLY A 67 16.73 -0.72 -12.90
C GLY A 67 15.55 -1.67 -13.17
N ARG A 68 14.58 -1.85 -12.24
CA ARG A 68 13.26 -2.38 -12.63
C ARG A 68 12.50 -1.32 -13.41
N SER A 69 12.55 -1.37 -14.73
CA SER A 69 11.46 -0.80 -15.52
C SER A 69 10.21 -1.62 -15.27
N ALA A 70 9.10 -0.99 -14.90
CA ALA A 70 7.79 -1.62 -15.02
C ALA A 70 7.15 -1.20 -16.35
N PRO A 71 7.48 -1.80 -17.51
CA PRO A 71 6.60 -1.66 -18.64
C PRO A 71 5.48 -2.67 -18.43
N ARG A 72 4.40 -2.30 -17.73
CA ARG A 72 3.14 -3.01 -17.99
C ARG A 72 2.60 -2.48 -19.32
N LYS A 73 3.20 -2.94 -20.43
CA LYS A 73 2.53 -2.84 -21.73
C LYS A 73 1.34 -3.79 -21.66
N LEU A 74 0.20 -3.29 -21.17
CA LEU A 74 -1.12 -3.91 -21.35
C LEU A 74 -1.55 -3.92 -22.84
N LYS A 75 -0.60 -4.01 -23.78
CA LYS A 75 -0.92 -3.98 -25.21
C LYS A 75 -1.42 -5.33 -25.73
N ASN A 76 -1.21 -6.44 -25.01
CA ASN A 76 -1.55 -7.78 -25.48
C ASN A 76 -2.01 -8.74 -24.36
N ILE A 77 -2.76 -8.30 -23.35
CA ILE A 77 -3.62 -9.28 -22.67
C ILE A 77 -4.74 -9.53 -23.67
N LYS A 78 -4.60 -10.60 -24.46
CA LYS A 78 -5.76 -11.20 -25.11
C LYS A 78 -6.74 -11.47 -23.99
N ASN A 79 -7.78 -10.66 -23.88
CA ASN A 79 -9.03 -11.07 -23.30
C ASN A 79 -9.54 -12.22 -24.17
N ASP A 80 -8.96 -13.42 -24.02
CA ASP A 80 -9.68 -14.63 -24.36
C ASP A 80 -10.56 -14.89 -23.15
N ILE A 81 -11.70 -14.21 -23.17
CA ILE A 81 -12.80 -14.39 -22.24
C ILE A 81 -13.37 -15.78 -22.56
N HIS A 82 -12.60 -16.83 -22.25
CA HIS A 82 -13.16 -18.15 -22.10
C HIS A 82 -14.06 -18.07 -20.88
N PHE A 83 -15.34 -17.81 -21.16
CA PHE A 83 -16.42 -17.93 -20.20
C PHE A 83 -16.28 -19.31 -19.53
N PRO A 84 -16.02 -19.40 -18.21
CA PRO A 84 -15.93 -20.69 -17.54
C PRO A 84 -17.36 -21.20 -17.33
N ALA A 85 -18.06 -21.50 -18.42
CA ALA A 85 -19.17 -22.45 -18.42
C ALA A 85 -18.67 -23.90 -18.24
N TYR A 86 -17.36 -24.11 -18.09
CA TYR A 86 -16.81 -25.42 -17.74
C TYR A 86 -16.77 -25.57 -16.20
N LYS A 87 -17.94 -25.91 -15.66
CA LYS A 87 -18.19 -26.75 -14.48
C LYS A 87 -19.67 -26.58 -14.12
N SER A 88 -20.52 -27.03 -15.03
CA SER A 88 -21.85 -27.50 -14.67
C SER A 88 -21.67 -28.79 -13.85
N SER A 89 -21.74 -28.70 -12.53
CA SER A 89 -21.98 -29.87 -11.68
C SER A 89 -23.49 -30.09 -11.63
N LEU A 90 -23.96 -31.09 -12.40
CA LEU A 90 -25.12 -31.89 -12.03
C LEU A 90 -24.78 -32.71 -10.78
#